data_AF-A0A538BUQ1-F1
#
_entry.id   AF-A0A538BUQ1-F1
#
_cell.length_a   1.000
_cell.length_b   1.000
_cell.length_c   1.000
_cell.angle_alpha   90.00
_cell.angle_beta   90.00
_cell.angle_gamma   90.00
#
_symmetry.space_group_name_H-M   'P 1'
#
loop_
_entity.id
_entity.type
_entity.pdbx_description
1 polymer ?
#
loop_
_entity_poly.entity_id
_entity_poly.type
_entity_poly.pdbx_seq_one_letter_code
_entity_poly.pdbx_strand_id
1 'polypeptide(L)'
;MDRKGFVKLAGAGSAAAAAAGVPFVGGLLHHERGTLRFRASGGLPTSPLPSYATHVVEGTVDLEAQSGTVTSRVLAGHPGATSGIGLPGLSRIIRVTEVKGSESPIRLRGEIEDRSQLRRGESPHVEIVVDRSRGVVEAPFLGRQVDLSLA
;
A
#
# COMPACT_ATOMS: atom_id res chain seq x y z
N MET A 1 -63.16 36.31 32.37
CA MET A 1 -62.82 34.92 31.96
C MET A 1 -61.40 34.68 32.45
N ASP A 2 -61.22 34.01 33.60
CA ASP A 2 -60.91 32.56 33.75
C ASP A 2 -59.67 32.09 32.95
N ARG A 3 -58.79 31.18 33.37
CA ARG A 3 -58.18 30.69 34.64
C ARG A 3 -57.32 29.49 34.18
N LYS A 4 -56.06 29.40 34.67
CA LYS A 4 -55.29 28.15 34.93
C LYS A 4 -54.71 27.30 33.77
N GLY A 5 -53.46 26.88 33.99
CA GLY A 5 -52.82 25.66 33.46
C GLY A 5 -51.33 25.88 33.11
N PHE A 6 -50.38 25.86 34.06
CA PHE A 6 -49.55 24.68 34.44
C PHE A 6 -48.87 23.99 33.23
N VAL A 7 -47.58 23.62 33.17
CA VAL A 7 -46.43 23.65 34.09
C VAL A 7 -45.14 23.36 33.26
N LYS A 8 -43.99 23.76 33.83
CA LYS A 8 -42.59 23.50 33.44
C LYS A 8 -42.27 22.01 33.17
N LEU A 9 -41.35 21.69 32.24
CA LEU A 9 -40.22 20.78 32.53
C LEU A 9 -39.12 20.78 31.45
N ALA A 10 -37.91 20.49 31.91
CA ALA A 10 -36.61 20.67 31.30
C ALA A 10 -36.29 19.81 30.07
N GLY A 11 -35.46 20.38 29.19
CA GLY A 11 -34.60 19.64 28.27
C GLY A 11 -33.23 20.31 28.26
N ALA A 12 -32.35 19.88 29.17
CA ALA A 12 -30.94 20.23 29.12
C ALA A 12 -30.32 19.53 27.91
N GLY A 13 -29.74 20.32 27.02
CA GLY A 13 -29.03 19.83 25.84
C GLY A 13 -28.30 21.00 25.20
N SER A 14 -27.18 21.39 25.79
CA SER A 14 -26.30 22.45 25.29
C SER A 14 -25.92 22.17 23.84
N ALA A 15 -26.41 22.99 22.92
CA ALA A 15 -25.88 23.07 21.56
C ALA A 15 -24.60 23.90 21.61
N ALA A 16 -23.44 23.24 21.61
CA ALA A 16 -22.17 23.88 21.31
C ALA A 16 -21.93 23.76 19.80
N ALA A 17 -22.12 24.88 19.10
CA ALA A 17 -21.53 25.08 17.78
C ALA A 17 -20.15 25.74 17.96
N ALA A 18 -19.07 25.06 17.56
CA ALA A 18 -17.86 25.71 17.05
C ALA A 18 -16.82 24.69 16.55
N ALA A 19 -16.22 25.06 15.42
CA ALA A 19 -14.98 24.57 14.81
C ALA A 19 -15.06 23.27 13.98
N ALA A 20 -15.19 23.49 12.67
CA ALA A 20 -14.77 22.58 11.63
C ALA A 20 -13.33 22.10 11.84
N GLY A 21 -13.17 20.88 12.32
CA GLY A 21 -11.95 20.10 12.18
C GLY A 21 -12.14 19.15 11.02
N VAL A 22 -11.73 19.54 9.82
CA VAL A 22 -11.57 18.59 8.71
C VAL A 22 -10.47 17.62 9.16
N PRO A 23 -10.73 16.32 9.36
CA PRO A 23 -9.63 15.39 9.53
C PRO A 23 -8.94 15.33 8.16
N PHE A 24 -7.77 15.94 8.09
CA PHE A 24 -6.80 15.71 7.05
C PHE A 24 -6.57 14.19 6.97
N VAL A 25 -7.10 13.53 5.94
CA VAL A 25 -6.81 12.13 5.63
C VAL A 25 -5.41 12.09 5.00
N GLY A 26 -4.42 12.48 5.78
CA GLY A 26 -3.01 12.18 5.55
C GLY A 26 -2.77 10.79 6.09
N GLY A 27 -2.18 9.92 5.26
CA GLY A 27 -2.01 8.49 5.49
C GLY A 27 -1.82 8.09 6.94
N LEU A 28 -2.87 7.52 7.53
CA LEU A 28 -2.73 6.66 8.68
C LEU A 28 -1.99 5.41 8.22
N LEU A 29 -0.66 5.44 8.36
CA LEU A 29 0.14 4.25 8.54
C LEU A 29 -0.34 3.61 9.86
N HIS A 30 -1.46 2.89 9.79
CA HIS A 30 -1.93 2.05 10.87
C HIS A 30 -0.93 0.90 10.98
N HIS A 31 -0.06 0.98 11.99
CA HIS A 31 0.63 -0.18 12.51
C HIS A 31 -0.41 -0.97 13.32
N GLU A 32 -1.30 -1.69 12.63
CA GLU A 32 -1.96 -2.83 13.25
C GLU A 32 -0.83 -3.76 13.68
N ARG A 33 -0.61 -3.92 15.00
CA ARG A 33 0.51 -4.71 15.53
C ARG A 33 0.54 -6.06 14.82
N GLY A 34 1.69 -6.39 14.24
CA GLY A 34 1.87 -7.64 13.49
C GLY A 34 1.51 -7.60 12.01
N THR A 35 0.89 -6.53 11.47
CA THR A 35 0.60 -6.43 10.02
C THR A 35 1.41 -5.32 9.33
N LEU A 36 2.20 -5.70 8.33
CA LEU A 36 2.86 -4.80 7.38
C LEU A 36 1.96 -4.58 6.16
N ARG A 37 1.45 -3.35 6.02
CA ARG A 37 0.87 -2.86 4.76
C ARG A 37 1.82 -1.86 4.12
N PHE A 38 1.99 -1.95 2.80
CA PHE A 38 2.79 -1.00 2.05
C PHE A 38 2.30 -0.87 0.61
N ARG A 39 2.56 0.30 0.04
CA ARG A 39 2.42 0.59 -1.39
C ARG A 39 3.65 1.35 -1.82
N ALA A 40 4.27 0.93 -2.91
CA ALA A 40 5.40 1.62 -3.49
C ALA A 40 5.23 1.74 -5.01
N SER A 41 5.76 2.80 -5.59
CA SER A 41 5.70 3.01 -7.03
C SER A 41 6.92 3.73 -7.59
N GLY A 42 7.22 3.45 -8.86
CA GLY A 42 8.36 4.02 -9.56
C GLY A 42 8.19 3.98 -11.07
N GLY A 43 8.78 4.96 -11.76
CA GLY A 43 8.68 5.06 -13.22
C GLY A 43 9.58 4.04 -13.92
N LEU A 44 9.09 3.49 -15.03
CA LEU A 44 9.83 2.61 -15.91
C LEU A 44 10.10 3.31 -17.26
N PRO A 45 11.34 3.23 -17.80
CA PRO A 45 12.56 2.80 -17.11
C PRO A 45 12.91 3.80 -15.99
N THR A 46 13.50 3.31 -14.91
CA THR A 46 14.10 4.19 -13.89
C THR A 46 15.13 5.11 -14.55
N SER A 47 15.29 6.33 -14.00
CA SER A 47 16.19 7.38 -14.49
C SER A 47 17.51 6.83 -15.08
N PRO A 48 17.99 7.34 -16.23
CA PRO A 48 17.66 8.64 -16.82
C PRO A 48 16.70 8.64 -18.04
N LEU A 49 15.88 7.60 -18.25
CA LEU A 49 15.02 7.50 -19.44
C LEU A 49 13.55 7.87 -19.14
N PRO A 50 12.79 8.43 -20.11
CA PRO A 50 11.44 8.95 -19.87
C PRO A 50 10.45 7.86 -19.45
N SER A 51 9.67 8.15 -18.39
CA SER A 51 8.78 7.21 -17.70
C SER A 51 7.40 7.08 -18.37
N TYR A 52 7.25 6.13 -19.28
CA TYR A 52 5.96 5.84 -19.93
C TYR A 52 5.21 4.64 -19.33
N ALA A 53 5.67 4.14 -18.19
CA ALA A 53 4.92 3.21 -17.36
C ALA A 53 5.33 3.38 -15.89
N THR A 54 4.48 2.92 -14.97
CA THR A 54 4.74 2.94 -13.54
C THR A 54 4.64 1.53 -12.99
N HIS A 55 5.71 1.06 -12.37
CA HIS A 55 5.69 -0.15 -11.56
C HIS A 55 5.08 0.18 -10.20
N VAL A 56 4.08 -0.58 -9.80
CA VAL A 56 3.41 -0.47 -8.50
C VAL A 56 3.53 -1.82 -7.79
N VAL A 57 3.97 -1.78 -6.54
CA VAL A 57 4.06 -2.94 -5.66
C VAL A 57 3.26 -2.64 -4.39
N GLU A 58 2.28 -3.48 -4.10
CA GLU A 58 1.37 -3.33 -2.96
C GLU A 58 1.36 -4.63 -2.18
N GLY A 59 1.54 -4.56 -0.87
CA GLY A 59 1.61 -5.75 -0.02
C GLY A 59 0.86 -5.60 1.29
N THR A 60 0.27 -6.71 1.72
CA THR A 60 -0.28 -6.92 3.06
C THR A 60 0.31 -8.22 3.59
N VAL A 61 1.08 -8.11 4.67
CA VAL A 61 1.86 -9.20 5.24
C VAL A 61 1.63 -9.26 6.74
N ASP A 62 1.27 -10.42 7.24
CA ASP A 62 1.30 -10.74 8.66
C ASP A 62 2.73 -11.13 9.04
N LEU A 63 3.36 -10.29 9.87
CA LEU A 63 4.72 -10.44 10.36
C LEU A 63 4.84 -11.56 11.41
N GLU A 64 3.77 -11.86 12.15
CA GLU A 64 3.75 -12.94 13.15
C GLU A 64 3.55 -14.29 12.46
N ALA A 65 2.60 -14.37 11.53
CA ALA A 65 2.36 -15.57 10.72
C ALA A 65 3.37 -15.76 9.59
N GLN A 66 4.28 -14.79 9.38
CA GLN A 66 5.30 -14.76 8.32
C GLN A 66 4.74 -15.02 6.92
N SER A 67 3.51 -14.55 6.65
CA SER A 67 2.78 -14.86 5.42
C SER A 67 1.94 -13.67 4.96
N GLY A 68 1.50 -13.71 3.71
CA GLY A 68 0.71 -12.64 3.13
C GLY A 68 0.79 -12.61 1.62
N THR A 69 0.36 -11.50 1.05
CA THR A 69 0.27 -11.33 -0.40
C THR A 69 0.88 -10.01 -0.81
N VAL A 70 1.66 -10.05 -1.87
CA VAL A 70 2.16 -8.87 -2.57
C VAL A 70 1.66 -8.93 -4.01
N THR A 71 1.16 -7.82 -4.52
CA THR A 71 0.82 -7.65 -5.93
C THR A 71 1.82 -6.70 -6.57
N SER A 72 2.34 -7.10 -7.73
CA SER A 72 3.24 -6.28 -8.54
C SER A 72 2.56 -6.06 -9.89
N ARG A 73 2.42 -4.81 -10.31
CA ARG A 73 1.70 -4.44 -11.54
C ARG A 73 2.44 -3.33 -12.26
N VAL A 74 2.34 -3.31 -13.58
CA VAL A 74 2.78 -2.17 -14.39
C VAL A 74 1.57 -1.46 -14.94
N LEU A 75 1.46 -0.17 -14.66
CA LEU A 75 0.40 0.71 -15.12
C LEU A 75 0.92 1.65 -16.21
N ALA A 76 0.08 1.99 -17.19
CA ALA A 76 0.43 3.04 -18.15
C ALA A 76 0.41 4.42 -17.47
N GLY A 77 1.39 5.28 -17.79
CA GLY A 77 1.47 6.65 -17.27
C GLY A 77 2.64 6.90 -16.31
N HIS A 78 2.83 8.18 -15.96
CA HIS A 78 3.91 8.67 -15.11
C HIS A 78 3.63 8.38 -13.62
N PRO A 79 4.67 8.17 -12.78
CA PRO A 79 4.52 8.08 -11.33
C PRO A 79 3.90 9.36 -10.76
N GLY A 80 2.71 9.27 -10.18
CA GLY A 80 1.93 10.43 -9.71
C GLY A 80 0.78 10.84 -10.64
N ALA A 81 0.75 10.34 -11.89
CA ALA A 81 -0.35 10.46 -12.83
C ALA A 81 -0.58 9.14 -13.58
N THR A 82 -0.62 8.03 -12.83
CA THR A 82 -0.86 6.70 -13.40
C THR A 82 -2.28 6.58 -13.92
N SER A 83 -2.45 5.99 -15.09
CA SER A 83 -3.77 5.50 -15.51
C SER A 83 -4.14 4.23 -14.73
N GLY A 84 -5.43 3.92 -14.66
CA GLY A 84 -5.90 2.62 -14.15
C GLY A 84 -5.65 1.44 -15.10
N ILE A 85 -4.95 1.66 -16.22
CA ILE A 85 -4.74 0.66 -17.26
C ILE A 85 -3.47 -0.14 -16.94
N GLY A 86 -3.66 -1.41 -16.55
CA GLY A 86 -2.56 -2.36 -16.38
C GLY A 86 -2.03 -2.86 -17.73
N LEU A 87 -0.70 -2.96 -17.84
CA LEU A 87 -0.06 -3.54 -19.02
C LEU A 87 -0.20 -5.08 -18.99
N PRO A 88 -0.72 -5.71 -20.05
CA PRO A 88 -0.93 -7.15 -20.10
C PRO A 88 0.34 -7.96 -19.85
N GLY A 89 0.23 -9.04 -19.08
CA GLY A 89 1.34 -9.96 -18.78
C GLY A 89 2.40 -9.41 -17.84
N LEU A 90 2.23 -8.20 -17.28
CA LEU A 90 3.14 -7.54 -16.33
C LEU A 90 2.56 -7.40 -14.92
N SER A 91 1.48 -8.12 -14.64
CA SER A 91 0.93 -8.28 -13.29
C SER A 91 1.42 -9.59 -12.70
N ARG A 92 1.68 -9.61 -11.39
CA ARG A 92 2.07 -10.78 -10.61
C ARG A 92 1.38 -10.74 -9.26
N ILE A 93 0.94 -11.90 -8.79
CA ILE A 93 0.58 -12.13 -7.39
C ILE A 93 1.70 -12.97 -6.78
N ILE A 94 2.22 -12.50 -5.66
CA ILE A 94 3.34 -13.07 -4.94
C ILE A 94 2.82 -13.48 -3.57
N ARG A 95 2.89 -14.77 -3.26
CA ARG A 95 2.62 -15.28 -1.93
C ARG A 95 3.89 -15.17 -1.09
N VAL A 96 3.83 -14.46 0.03
CA VAL A 96 4.93 -14.35 0.98
C VAL A 96 5.05 -15.67 1.75
N THR A 97 6.27 -16.19 1.81
CA THR A 97 6.60 -17.46 2.47
C THR A 97 7.58 -17.30 3.64
N GLU A 98 8.29 -16.17 3.70
CA GLU A 98 9.20 -15.86 4.80
C GLU A 98 9.30 -14.35 4.99
N VAL A 99 9.38 -13.92 6.25
CA VAL A 99 9.59 -12.53 6.65
C VAL A 99 10.81 -12.46 7.57
N LYS A 100 11.76 -11.58 7.26
CA LYS A 100 12.93 -11.29 8.09
C LYS A 100 12.99 -9.82 8.50
N GLY A 101 13.29 -9.58 9.77
CA GLY A 101 13.32 -8.24 10.36
C GLY A 101 11.96 -7.85 10.94
N SER A 102 11.98 -6.90 11.88
CA SER A 102 10.79 -6.47 12.64
C SER A 102 10.41 -5.00 12.41
N GLU A 103 11.35 -4.14 11.98
CA GLU A 103 11.10 -2.70 11.88
C GLU A 103 11.47 -2.11 10.52
N SER A 104 12.76 -2.01 10.20
CA SER A 104 13.26 -1.55 8.90
C SER A 104 14.76 -1.86 8.78
N PRO A 105 15.25 -2.42 7.66
CA PRO A 105 14.47 -2.96 6.55
C PRO A 105 13.80 -4.30 6.91
N ILE A 106 12.59 -4.51 6.39
CA ILE A 106 11.90 -5.81 6.44
C ILE A 106 12.12 -6.50 5.10
N ARG A 107 12.63 -7.74 5.11
CA ARG A 107 12.82 -8.55 3.90
C ARG A 107 11.72 -9.58 3.80
N LEU A 108 11.09 -9.63 2.64
CA LEU A 108 10.04 -10.56 2.29
C LEU A 108 10.58 -11.50 1.24
N ARG A 109 10.47 -12.80 1.46
CA ARG A 109 10.63 -13.79 0.40
C ARG A 109 9.26 -14.33 0.04
N GLY A 110 9.07 -14.57 -1.24
CA GLY A 110 7.81 -15.10 -1.73
C GLY A 110 7.97 -15.89 -3.01
N GLU A 111 6.84 -16.44 -3.44
CA GLU A 111 6.71 -17.18 -4.68
C GLU A 111 5.63 -16.55 -5.55
N ILE A 112 5.89 -16.42 -6.84
CA ILE A 112 4.88 -16.04 -7.83
C ILE A 112 3.85 -17.18 -7.93
N GLU A 113 2.57 -16.85 -7.69
CA GLU A 113 1.49 -17.84 -7.64
C GLU A 113 1.25 -18.48 -9.02
N ASP A 114 1.08 -17.65 -10.06
CA ASP A 114 0.88 -18.12 -11.42
C ASP A 114 2.22 -18.21 -12.17
N ARG A 115 2.84 -19.39 -12.08
CA ARG A 115 4.12 -19.69 -12.72
C ARG A 115 4.04 -19.74 -14.25
N SER A 116 2.84 -19.83 -14.84
CA SER A 116 2.67 -19.79 -16.30
C SER A 116 3.01 -18.42 -16.90
N GLN A 117 2.99 -17.37 -16.07
CA GLN A 117 3.32 -16.01 -16.48
C GLN A 117 4.82 -15.71 -16.45
N LEU A 118 5.63 -16.64 -15.92
CA LEU A 118 7.08 -16.48 -15.84
C LEU A 118 7.69 -16.49 -17.24
N ARG A 119 8.61 -15.57 -17.47
CA ARG A 119 9.45 -15.57 -18.67
C ARG A 119 10.48 -16.68 -18.57
N ARG A 120 11.01 -17.11 -19.72
CA ARG A 120 12.10 -18.09 -19.77
C ARG A 120 13.29 -17.59 -18.94
N GLY A 121 13.66 -18.35 -17.91
CA GLY A 121 14.76 -18.01 -16.99
C GLY A 121 14.37 -17.09 -15.83
N GLU A 122 13.10 -16.67 -15.72
CA GLU A 122 12.60 -15.96 -14.55
C GLU A 122 12.42 -16.93 -13.37
N SER A 123 12.94 -16.57 -12.21
CA SER A 123 12.76 -17.35 -10.98
C SER A 123 11.33 -17.17 -10.45
N PRO A 124 10.64 -18.23 -10.02
CA PRO A 124 9.38 -18.09 -9.28
C PRO A 124 9.61 -17.50 -7.89
N HIS A 125 10.81 -17.61 -7.34
CA HIS A 125 11.17 -17.07 -6.04
C HIS A 125 11.62 -15.62 -6.18
N VAL A 126 11.10 -14.78 -5.30
CA VAL A 126 11.34 -13.34 -5.28
C VAL A 126 11.74 -12.88 -3.89
N GLU A 127 12.56 -11.84 -3.83
CA GLU A 127 12.90 -11.11 -2.61
C GLU A 127 12.47 -9.65 -2.79
N ILE A 128 11.79 -9.11 -1.79
CA ILE A 128 11.34 -7.72 -1.69
C ILE A 128 11.86 -7.15 -0.39
N VAL A 129 12.47 -5.96 -0.43
CA VAL A 129 13.00 -5.28 0.76
C VAL A 129 12.20 -4.00 0.98
N VAL A 130 11.52 -3.91 2.12
CA VAL A 130 10.77 -2.72 2.52
C VAL A 130 11.62 -1.94 3.52
N ASP A 131 12.14 -0.79 3.10
CA ASP A 131 12.93 0.10 3.94
C ASP A 131 12.15 1.40 4.20
N ARG A 132 11.42 1.41 5.31
CA ARG A 132 10.62 2.57 5.73
C ARG A 132 11.49 3.75 6.15
N SER A 133 12.71 3.49 6.63
CA SER A 133 13.64 4.54 7.04
C SER A 133 14.14 5.36 5.85
N ARG A 134 14.33 4.69 4.69
CA ARG A 134 14.69 5.34 3.42
C ARG A 134 13.49 5.76 2.58
N GLY A 135 12.28 5.29 2.91
CA GLY A 135 11.08 5.50 2.10
C GLY A 135 11.14 4.75 0.76
N VAL A 136 11.80 3.59 0.74
CA VAL A 136 12.05 2.81 -0.50
C VAL A 136 11.58 1.36 -0.33
N VAL A 137 11.06 0.80 -1.42
CA VAL A 137 10.88 -0.65 -1.58
C VAL A 137 11.73 -1.13 -2.74
N GLU A 138 12.62 -2.07 -2.48
CA GLU A 138 13.37 -2.78 -3.52
C GLU A 138 12.52 -4.00 -3.92
N ALA A 139 12.12 -4.07 -5.19
CA ALA A 139 11.27 -5.13 -5.70
C ALA A 139 11.74 -5.67 -7.05
N PRO A 140 11.45 -6.94 -7.38
CA PRO A 140 11.87 -7.51 -8.65
C PRO A 140 10.99 -7.00 -9.79
N PHE A 141 11.64 -6.64 -10.89
CA PHE A 141 11.03 -6.34 -12.17
C PHE A 141 11.86 -6.97 -13.29
N LEU A 142 11.27 -7.94 -14.00
CA LEU A 142 11.90 -8.64 -15.14
C LEU A 142 13.33 -9.15 -14.85
N GLY A 143 13.54 -9.74 -13.67
CA GLY A 143 14.82 -10.32 -13.26
C GLY A 143 15.84 -9.32 -12.70
N ARG A 144 15.46 -8.06 -12.47
CA ARG A 144 16.29 -7.03 -11.82
C ARG A 144 15.60 -6.52 -10.57
N GLN A 145 16.35 -6.07 -9.58
CA GLN A 145 15.80 -5.30 -8.46
C GLN A 145 15.67 -3.83 -8.89
N VAL A 146 14.54 -3.21 -8.55
CA VAL A 146 14.28 -1.80 -8.79
C VAL A 146 13.82 -1.12 -7.50
N ASP A 147 14.30 0.10 -7.29
CA ASP A 147 13.91 0.93 -6.16
C ASP A 147 12.61 1.67 -6.49
N LEU A 148 11.62 1.50 -5.63
CA LEU A 148 10.31 2.15 -5.72
C LEU A 148 10.13 3.08 -4.53
N SER A 149 9.51 4.24 -4.75
CA SER A 149 9.18 5.15 -3.64
C SER A 149 8.00 4.61 -2.87
N LEU A 150 8.15 4.50 -1.55
CA LEU A 150 7.05 4.20 -0.64
C LEU A 150 6.04 5.37 -0.66
N ALA A 151 4.74 5.06 -0.62
CA ALA A 151 3.62 6.00 -0.65
C ALA A 151 2.91 6.10 0.72
#